data_AF-V5XJC7-F1
#
_entry.id   AF-V5XJC7-F1
#
_cell.length_a   1.000
_cell.length_b   1.000
_cell.length_c   1.000
_cell.angle_alpha   90.00
_cell.angle_beta   90.00
_cell.angle_gamma   90.00
#
_symmetry.space_group_name_H-M   'P 1'
#
loop_
_entity.id
_entity.type
_entity.pdbx_description
1 polymer ?
#
loop_
_entity_poly.entity_id
_entity_poly.type
_entity_poly.pdbx_seq_one_letter_code
_entity_poly.pdbx_strand_id
1 'polypeptide(L)'
;MKWTNERPDYWVSGQYAVRKVTTVDRPNIHSFEVVGRPEDFMRDKVHDTLRQAQDACAWDAGIRSAVADAPPMSRAQKETIAAIFSLGRRERRAERQRTAKPARAVAGIVRRRLSDAVRSHDDALHEWNAMVERDPMLRVRIGDAEDVFRWALEFDCGCTEERVGSTDDPQSLLKDSDTNPSTGKRLPAGEYRCASAHDIPTLPLRRFASWDRFTRRYRDVEPVACPEQWLFLGQDWWDAHRCSEGHWVHDWDATLSCGHTVTVTGRQTDWTPDHYRDRVSDDRLAQMRAELSGETCSELDDKLLAAGWPQFGHLLDCKLCPIVRKAVAYEPLGWLIPPAPRARSQKSPKERMQARLRAAERETQRLRVELRALEDHTD
;
A
#
# COMPACT_ATOMS: atom_id res chain seq x y z
N MET A 1 -14.91 -4.07 -20.36
CA MET A 1 -15.04 -5.46 -19.86
C MET A 1 -16.13 -6.15 -20.67
N LYS A 2 -15.78 -7.06 -21.60
CA LYS A 2 -16.75 -7.89 -22.34
C LYS A 2 -17.21 -9.06 -21.45
N TRP A 3 -18.49 -9.08 -21.11
CA TRP A 3 -19.07 -10.10 -20.23
C TRP A 3 -19.39 -11.35 -21.07
N THR A 4 -18.98 -12.55 -20.64
CA THR A 4 -19.30 -13.81 -21.34
C THR A 4 -20.01 -14.79 -20.41
N ASN A 5 -20.95 -15.54 -20.99
CA ASN A 5 -22.12 -16.21 -20.39
C ASN A 5 -21.88 -17.45 -19.52
N GLU A 6 -20.69 -17.68 -18.95
CA GLU A 6 -20.39 -18.96 -18.30
C GLU A 6 -20.08 -18.80 -16.80
N ARG A 7 -21.16 -18.87 -15.99
CA ARG A 7 -21.28 -18.92 -14.51
C ARG A 7 -21.49 -17.57 -13.78
N PRO A 8 -22.29 -17.55 -12.68
CA PRO A 8 -23.16 -16.40 -12.39
C PRO A 8 -22.50 -15.37 -11.46
N ASP A 9 -22.57 -14.12 -11.89
CA ASP A 9 -22.13 -12.94 -11.14
C ASP A 9 -23.15 -12.61 -10.04
N TYR A 10 -22.83 -12.93 -8.78
CA TYR A 10 -23.63 -12.55 -7.62
C TYR A 10 -22.99 -11.38 -6.87
N TRP A 11 -23.83 -10.43 -6.45
CA TRP A 11 -23.45 -9.41 -5.48
C TRP A 11 -24.22 -9.62 -4.18
N VAL A 12 -23.52 -9.59 -3.04
CA VAL A 12 -24.10 -9.69 -1.69
C VAL A 12 -23.73 -8.43 -0.92
N SER A 13 -24.65 -7.46 -0.82
CA SER A 13 -24.67 -6.61 0.38
C SER A 13 -25.44 -7.38 1.45
N GLY A 14 -25.17 -7.10 2.72
CA GLY A 14 -25.72 -7.83 3.87
C GLY A 14 -27.25 -7.91 4.00
N GLN A 15 -28.03 -7.60 2.95
CA GLN A 15 -29.49 -7.73 2.87
C GLN A 15 -30.04 -8.32 1.54
N TYR A 16 -29.26 -8.52 0.46
CA TYR A 16 -29.78 -9.09 -0.81
C TYR A 16 -28.75 -9.92 -1.58
N ALA A 17 -29.23 -10.91 -2.35
CA ALA A 17 -28.48 -11.54 -3.43
C ALA A 17 -29.09 -11.13 -4.78
N VAL A 18 -28.31 -10.47 -5.62
CA VAL A 18 -28.76 -9.99 -6.94
C VAL A 18 -27.90 -10.61 -8.04
N ARG A 19 -28.55 -11.16 -9.06
CA ARG A 19 -27.93 -11.75 -10.26
C ARG A 19 -28.06 -10.76 -11.41
N LYS A 20 -26.95 -10.47 -12.07
CA LYS A 20 -26.96 -9.70 -13.31
C LYS A 20 -27.56 -10.56 -14.44
N VAL A 21 -28.55 -10.02 -15.15
CA VAL A 21 -29.17 -10.66 -16.32
C VAL A 21 -28.82 -9.82 -17.54
N THR A 22 -28.13 -10.42 -18.50
CA THR A 22 -27.85 -9.78 -19.80
C THR A 22 -28.92 -10.23 -20.78
N THR A 23 -29.72 -9.29 -21.28
CA THR A 23 -30.63 -9.56 -22.41
C THR A 23 -29.85 -9.44 -23.72
N VAL A 24 -29.97 -10.47 -24.55
CA VAL A 24 -29.18 -10.68 -25.78
C VAL A 24 -29.29 -9.50 -26.76
N ASP A 25 -30.41 -8.78 -26.73
CA ASP A 25 -30.71 -7.73 -27.70
C ASP A 25 -30.25 -6.33 -27.28
N ARG A 26 -29.75 -6.13 -26.04
CA ARG A 26 -29.29 -4.82 -25.53
C ARG A 26 -28.11 -4.93 -24.55
N PRO A 27 -26.88 -5.15 -25.03
CA PRO A 27 -25.70 -5.45 -24.18
C PRO A 27 -25.27 -4.30 -23.25
N ASN A 28 -25.75 -3.07 -23.48
CA ASN A 28 -25.42 -1.89 -22.67
C ASN A 28 -26.46 -1.58 -21.59
N ILE A 29 -27.53 -2.37 -21.46
CA ILE A 29 -28.53 -2.20 -20.39
C ILE A 29 -28.28 -3.27 -19.34
N HIS A 30 -27.72 -2.88 -18.19
CA HIS A 30 -27.52 -3.79 -17.07
C HIS A 30 -28.87 -4.06 -16.39
N SER A 31 -29.47 -5.23 -16.60
CA SER A 31 -30.64 -5.67 -15.84
C SER A 31 -30.22 -6.61 -14.72
N PHE A 32 -30.94 -6.58 -13.60
CA PHE A 32 -30.60 -7.32 -12.39
C PHE A 32 -31.87 -8.01 -11.86
N GLU A 33 -31.72 -9.26 -11.45
CA GLU A 33 -32.76 -10.11 -10.91
C GLU A 33 -32.44 -10.47 -9.46
N VAL A 34 -33.37 -10.26 -8.54
CA VAL A 34 -33.19 -10.61 -7.12
C VAL A 34 -33.39 -12.12 -6.94
N VAL A 35 -32.39 -12.81 -6.40
CA VAL A 35 -32.33 -14.29 -6.37
C VAL A 35 -32.87 -14.90 -5.06
N GLY A 36 -33.35 -14.08 -4.12
CA GLY A 36 -33.99 -14.57 -2.90
C GLY A 36 -34.80 -13.50 -2.15
N ARG A 37 -35.95 -13.88 -1.57
CA ARG A 37 -36.83 -13.04 -0.75
C ARG A 37 -36.76 -13.46 0.73
N PRO A 38 -36.54 -12.53 1.67
CA PRO A 38 -37.23 -12.55 2.95
C PRO A 38 -38.67 -12.08 2.72
N GLU A 39 -39.66 -12.79 3.24
CA GLU A 39 -41.07 -12.68 2.86
C GLU A 39 -41.76 -11.33 3.17
N ASP A 40 -41.09 -10.41 3.85
CA ASP A 40 -41.65 -9.11 4.22
C ASP A 40 -40.87 -7.95 3.63
N PHE A 41 -40.93 -7.69 2.31
CA PHE A 41 -40.46 -6.39 1.80
C PHE A 41 -41.21 -5.84 0.59
N MET A 42 -41.61 -4.57 0.73
CA MET A 42 -42.36 -3.76 -0.24
C MET A 42 -41.52 -3.47 -1.50
N ARG A 43 -42.14 -3.68 -2.69
CA ARG A 43 -41.51 -3.64 -4.02
C ARG A 43 -40.75 -2.36 -4.36
N ASP A 44 -41.02 -1.25 -3.68
CA ASP A 44 -40.49 0.07 -4.05
C ASP A 44 -38.99 0.25 -3.74
N LYS A 45 -38.42 -0.39 -2.72
CA LYS A 45 -37.01 -0.20 -2.34
C LYS A 45 -35.99 -0.97 -3.20
N VAL A 46 -36.44 -1.99 -3.92
CA VAL A 46 -35.58 -2.81 -4.81
C VAL A 46 -35.15 -1.99 -6.03
N HIS A 47 -36.06 -1.21 -6.60
CA HIS A 47 -35.77 -0.36 -7.75
C HIS A 47 -34.79 0.78 -7.42
N ASP A 48 -34.86 1.34 -6.20
CA ASP A 48 -33.92 2.38 -5.75
C ASP A 48 -32.50 1.82 -5.54
N THR A 49 -32.40 0.62 -4.95
CA THR A 49 -31.10 -0.03 -4.70
C THR A 49 -30.40 -0.43 -6.00
N LEU A 50 -31.17 -0.95 -6.97
CA LEU A 50 -30.64 -1.29 -8.30
C LEU A 50 -30.21 -0.05 -9.09
N ARG A 51 -30.98 1.03 -9.02
CA ARG A 51 -30.62 2.31 -9.66
C ARG A 51 -29.37 2.92 -9.03
N GLN A 52 -29.27 2.93 -7.70
CA GLN A 52 -28.06 3.41 -7.01
C GLN A 52 -26.81 2.59 -7.37
N ALA A 53 -26.93 1.27 -7.51
CA ALA A 53 -25.83 0.41 -7.94
C ALA A 53 -25.43 0.69 -9.41
N GLN A 54 -26.41 0.88 -10.30
CA GLN A 54 -26.18 1.25 -11.69
C GLN A 54 -25.52 2.64 -11.82
N ASP A 55 -26.02 3.63 -11.08
CA ASP A 55 -25.51 5.00 -11.08
C ASP A 55 -24.08 5.05 -10.53
N ALA A 56 -23.79 4.31 -9.46
CA ALA A 56 -22.43 4.23 -8.91
C ALA A 56 -21.44 3.57 -9.89
N CYS A 57 -21.85 2.51 -10.59
CA CYS A 57 -21.02 1.87 -11.60
C CYS A 57 -20.83 2.75 -12.85
N ALA A 58 -21.87 3.44 -13.30
CA ALA A 58 -21.80 4.38 -14.43
C ALA A 58 -20.92 5.59 -14.10
N TRP A 59 -21.01 6.10 -12.87
CA TRP A 59 -20.19 7.20 -12.36
C TRP A 59 -18.71 6.82 -12.24
N ASP A 60 -18.38 5.65 -11.69
CA ASP A 60 -16.99 5.19 -11.57
C ASP A 60 -16.36 4.87 -12.94
N ALA A 61 -17.11 4.26 -13.86
CA ALA A 61 -16.67 4.06 -15.24
C ALA A 61 -16.46 5.40 -15.99
N GLY A 62 -17.39 6.34 -15.80
CA GLY A 62 -17.30 7.70 -16.34
C GLY A 62 -16.10 8.47 -15.80
N ILE A 63 -15.83 8.40 -14.49
CA ILE A 63 -14.64 9.02 -13.89
C ILE A 63 -13.36 8.37 -14.39
N ARG A 64 -13.30 7.04 -14.46
CA ARG A 64 -12.08 6.36 -14.94
C ARG A 64 -11.79 6.66 -16.41
N SER A 65 -12.81 6.71 -17.26
CA SER A 65 -12.65 7.15 -18.66
C SER A 65 -12.24 8.61 -18.71
N ALA A 66 -12.94 9.50 -17.99
CA ALA A 66 -12.63 10.92 -17.96
C ALA A 66 -11.22 11.21 -17.41
N VAL A 67 -10.73 10.42 -16.46
CA VAL A 67 -9.37 10.53 -15.90
C VAL A 67 -8.34 9.94 -16.87
N ALA A 68 -8.66 8.87 -17.60
CA ALA A 68 -7.77 8.27 -18.59
C ALA A 68 -7.63 9.14 -19.85
N ASP A 69 -8.71 9.81 -20.25
CA ASP A 69 -8.78 10.68 -21.42
C ASP A 69 -8.42 12.15 -21.08
N ALA A 70 -8.34 12.49 -19.78
CA ALA A 70 -7.93 13.83 -19.36
C ALA A 70 -6.45 14.06 -19.72
N PRO A 71 -6.13 15.22 -20.32
CA PRO A 71 -4.73 15.61 -20.48
C PRO A 71 -4.04 15.67 -19.11
N PRO A 72 -2.74 15.35 -19.03
CA PRO A 72 -2.00 15.43 -17.78
C PRO A 72 -2.13 16.83 -17.19
N MET A 73 -2.43 16.90 -15.89
CA MET A 73 -2.65 18.18 -15.20
C MET A 73 -1.45 19.11 -15.41
N SER A 74 -1.73 20.36 -15.77
CA SER A 74 -0.72 21.41 -15.84
C SER A 74 -0.16 21.69 -14.44
N ARG A 75 1.06 22.27 -14.38
CA ARG A 75 1.67 22.65 -13.11
C ARG A 75 0.77 23.59 -12.29
N ALA A 76 0.15 24.59 -12.93
CA ALA A 76 -0.77 25.51 -12.28
C ALA A 76 -2.02 24.82 -11.71
N GLN A 77 -2.57 23.81 -12.41
CA GLN A 77 -3.67 23.00 -11.89
C GLN A 77 -3.26 22.20 -10.65
N LYS A 78 -2.09 21.56 -10.69
CA LYS A 78 -1.54 20.83 -9.54
C LYS A 78 -1.33 21.75 -8.33
N GLU A 79 -0.80 22.96 -8.54
CA GLU A 79 -0.61 23.97 -7.50
C GLU A 79 -1.94 24.44 -6.89
N THR A 80 -2.95 24.68 -7.73
CA THR A 80 -4.30 25.08 -7.26
C THR A 80 -4.94 24.00 -6.40
N ILE A 81 -4.89 22.74 -6.85
CA ILE A 81 -5.41 21.60 -6.10
C ILE A 81 -4.65 21.45 -4.78
N ALA A 82 -3.31 21.53 -4.81
CA ALA A 82 -2.49 21.46 -3.61
C ALA A 82 -2.90 22.51 -2.57
N ALA A 83 -3.13 23.76 -2.99
CA ALA A 83 -3.54 24.85 -2.10
C ALA A 83 -4.89 24.59 -1.40
N ILE A 84 -5.87 24.02 -2.11
CA ILE A 84 -7.18 23.65 -1.53
C ILE A 84 -7.01 22.59 -0.42
N PHE A 85 -6.20 21.56 -0.69
CA PHE A 85 -5.94 20.51 0.30
C PHE A 85 -5.18 21.03 1.52
N SER A 86 -4.26 21.98 1.32
CA SER A 86 -3.50 22.63 2.39
C SER A 86 -4.39 23.41 3.35
N LEU A 87 -5.42 24.11 2.85
CA LEU A 87 -6.42 24.78 3.70
C LEU A 87 -7.14 23.79 4.63
N GLY A 88 -7.67 22.70 4.10
CA GLY A 88 -8.36 21.68 4.91
C GLY A 88 -7.45 20.94 5.89
N ARG A 89 -6.13 20.88 5.65
CA ARG A 89 -5.17 20.31 6.60
C ARG A 89 -4.88 21.23 7.78
N ARG A 90 -4.76 22.54 7.55
CA ARG A 90 -4.54 23.52 8.64
C ARG A 90 -5.61 23.42 9.71
N GLU A 91 -6.87 23.25 9.32
CA GLU A 91 -8.00 23.06 10.24
C GLU A 91 -7.85 21.76 11.05
N ARG A 92 -7.53 20.63 10.40
CA ARG A 92 -7.31 19.35 11.08
C ARG A 92 -6.12 19.38 12.02
N ARG A 93 -5.06 20.12 11.70
CA ARG A 93 -3.87 20.27 12.55
C ARG A 93 -4.20 20.99 13.86
N ALA A 94 -5.01 22.05 13.79
CA ALA A 94 -5.48 22.77 14.98
C ALA A 94 -6.24 21.83 15.93
N GLU A 95 -6.99 20.87 15.39
CA GLU A 95 -7.73 19.89 16.19
C GLU A 95 -6.84 18.77 16.78
N ARG A 96 -5.86 18.25 16.01
CA ARG A 96 -4.89 17.26 16.52
C ARG A 96 -4.05 17.79 17.67
N GLN A 97 -3.68 19.07 17.63
CA GLN A 97 -2.95 19.71 18.73
C GLN A 97 -3.75 19.79 20.03
N ARG A 98 -5.07 19.61 20.02
CA ARG A 98 -5.89 19.62 21.24
C ARG A 98 -5.98 18.24 21.91
N THR A 99 -5.75 17.17 21.17
CA THR A 99 -6.14 15.80 21.56
C THR A 99 -4.98 14.80 21.66
N ALA A 100 -3.73 15.25 21.51
CA ALA A 100 -2.55 14.38 21.50
C ALA A 100 -2.46 13.46 22.74
N LYS A 101 -2.67 12.16 22.52
CA LYS A 101 -2.47 11.10 23.51
C LYS A 101 -1.01 10.62 23.46
N PRO A 102 -0.47 10.09 24.57
CA PRO A 102 0.85 9.46 24.55
C PRO A 102 0.87 8.32 23.54
N ALA A 103 1.92 8.29 22.72
CA ALA A 103 2.11 7.29 21.68
C ALA A 103 2.23 5.88 22.28
N ARG A 104 1.50 4.92 21.70
CA ARG A 104 1.58 3.51 22.07
C ARG A 104 2.79 2.86 21.40
N ALA A 105 3.47 1.96 22.11
CA ALA A 105 4.54 1.16 21.54
C ALA A 105 4.06 0.36 20.31
N VAL A 106 4.93 0.27 19.30
CA VAL A 106 4.68 -0.48 18.07
C VAL A 106 5.08 -1.93 18.28
N ALA A 107 4.19 -2.87 17.98
CA ALA A 107 4.53 -4.28 18.10
C ALA A 107 5.64 -4.65 17.09
N GLY A 108 6.74 -5.21 17.59
CA GLY A 108 7.84 -5.69 16.75
C GLY A 108 8.83 -4.61 16.25
N ILE A 109 8.66 -3.34 16.63
CA ILE A 109 9.61 -2.27 16.31
C ILE A 109 10.02 -1.54 17.60
N VAL A 110 11.32 -1.46 17.87
CA VAL A 110 11.85 -0.91 19.11
C VAL A 110 12.14 0.58 18.97
N ARG A 111 11.68 1.39 19.93
CA ARG A 111 12.07 2.79 20.00
C ARG A 111 13.48 2.91 20.59
N ARG A 112 14.44 3.46 19.83
CA ARG A 112 15.79 3.77 20.30
C ARG A 112 16.38 4.97 19.56
N ARG A 113 17.53 5.45 20.03
CA ARG A 113 18.29 6.53 19.35
C ARG A 113 19.13 5.93 18.22
N LEU A 114 19.06 6.53 17.04
CA LEU A 114 19.72 6.12 15.80
C LEU A 114 20.61 7.29 15.35
N SER A 115 21.91 7.23 15.64
CA SER A 115 22.82 8.38 15.52
C SER A 115 23.43 8.57 14.13
N ASP A 116 23.38 7.57 13.25
CA ASP A 116 24.40 7.46 12.20
C ASP A 116 23.94 7.91 10.80
N ALA A 117 22.66 8.27 10.62
CA ALA A 117 22.12 8.60 9.30
C ALA A 117 21.03 9.70 9.29
N VAL A 118 20.92 10.50 10.35
CA VAL A 118 19.89 11.53 10.46
C VAL A 118 20.38 12.85 9.86
N ARG A 119 19.66 13.37 8.85
CA ARG A 119 19.98 14.67 8.24
C ARG A 119 19.73 15.80 9.22
N SER A 120 20.43 16.92 9.03
CA SER A 120 20.07 18.14 9.74
C SER A 120 18.63 18.56 9.40
N HIS A 121 18.02 19.33 10.29
CA HIS A 121 16.66 19.83 10.07
C HIS A 121 16.57 20.70 8.80
N ASP A 122 17.56 21.55 8.58
CA ASP A 122 17.56 22.48 7.46
C ASP A 122 17.78 21.77 6.12
N ASP A 123 18.65 20.75 6.09
CA ASP A 123 18.84 19.92 4.89
C ASP A 123 17.56 19.17 4.52
N ALA A 124 16.88 18.58 5.51
CA ALA A 124 15.62 17.89 5.29
C ALA A 124 14.52 18.82 4.76
N LEU A 125 14.48 20.07 5.25
CA LEU A 125 13.52 21.08 4.79
C LEU A 125 13.83 21.56 3.37
N HIS A 126 15.11 21.77 3.06
CA HIS A 126 15.56 22.14 1.72
C HIS A 126 15.20 21.05 0.69
N GLU A 127 15.50 19.79 1.00
CA GLU A 127 15.18 18.66 0.13
C GLU A 127 13.67 18.50 -0.08
N TRP A 128 12.88 18.62 0.99
CA TRP A 128 11.42 18.61 0.91
C TRP A 128 10.90 19.68 -0.06
N ASN A 129 11.41 20.91 0.04
CA ASN A 129 11.01 21.99 -0.86
C ASN A 129 11.40 21.70 -2.32
N ALA A 130 12.60 21.17 -2.57
CA ALA A 130 13.04 20.77 -3.90
C ALA A 130 12.20 19.61 -4.48
N MET A 131 11.74 18.67 -3.64
CA MET A 131 10.81 17.62 -4.05
C MET A 131 9.45 18.19 -4.44
N VAL A 132 8.88 19.09 -3.62
CA VAL A 132 7.60 19.74 -3.88
C VAL A 132 7.64 20.64 -5.12
N GLU A 133 8.77 21.29 -5.39
CA GLU A 133 8.94 22.09 -6.61
C GLU A 133 8.89 21.23 -7.88
N ARG A 134 9.49 20.04 -7.83
CA ARG A 134 9.42 19.05 -8.91
C ARG A 134 8.03 18.43 -9.03
N ASP A 135 7.36 18.18 -7.90
CA ASP A 135 6.05 17.57 -7.86
C ASP A 135 5.14 18.20 -6.78
N PRO A 136 4.34 19.22 -7.16
CA PRO A 136 3.43 19.89 -6.23
C PRO A 136 2.38 18.96 -5.60
N MET A 137 2.09 17.81 -6.22
CA MET A 137 1.14 16.84 -5.68
C MET A 137 1.68 16.07 -4.47
N LEU A 138 2.97 16.21 -4.13
CA LEU A 138 3.49 15.76 -2.84
C LEU A 138 2.78 16.43 -1.67
N ARG A 139 2.39 17.71 -1.82
CA ARG A 139 1.58 18.39 -0.81
C ARG A 139 0.26 17.69 -0.59
N VAL A 140 -0.41 17.24 -1.66
CA VAL A 140 -1.67 16.49 -1.54
C VAL A 140 -1.44 15.15 -0.85
N ARG A 141 -0.41 14.40 -1.26
CA ARG A 141 -0.15 13.03 -0.78
C ARG A 141 0.34 12.94 0.67
N ILE A 142 1.21 13.85 1.08
CA ILE A 142 1.90 13.78 2.39
C ILE A 142 1.45 14.93 3.28
N GLY A 143 1.45 16.16 2.77
CA GLY A 143 1.07 17.36 3.52
C GLY A 143 1.93 18.56 3.18
N ASP A 144 1.71 19.70 3.83
CA ASP A 144 2.67 20.80 3.77
C ASP A 144 3.88 20.50 4.66
N ALA A 145 4.95 21.30 4.59
CA ALA A 145 6.16 21.05 5.40
C ALA A 145 5.86 20.99 6.91
N GLU A 146 4.87 21.73 7.38
CA GLU A 146 4.41 21.72 8.77
C GLU A 146 3.53 20.51 9.14
N ASP A 147 3.08 19.72 8.15
CA ASP A 147 2.41 18.43 8.35
C ASP A 147 3.37 17.24 8.19
N VAL A 148 4.63 17.49 7.88
CA VAL A 148 5.62 16.43 7.69
C VAL A 148 6.27 16.10 9.02
N PHE A 149 6.15 14.85 9.46
CA PHE A 149 6.89 14.30 10.59
C PHE A 149 8.02 13.40 10.09
N ARG A 150 9.18 13.51 10.75
CA ARG A 150 10.40 12.79 10.39
C ARG A 150 10.64 11.62 11.35
N TRP A 151 10.93 10.47 10.78
CA TRP A 151 11.27 9.23 11.46
C TRP A 151 12.65 8.78 11.00
N ALA A 152 13.54 8.39 11.91
CA ALA A 152 14.65 7.52 11.53
C ALA A 152 14.18 6.07 11.71
N LEU A 153 14.36 5.23 10.70
CA LEU A 153 14.05 3.81 10.74
C LEU A 153 15.34 3.02 10.57
N GLU A 154 15.52 2.03 11.41
CA GLU A 154 16.54 1.01 11.22
C GLU A 154 15.88 -0.26 10.72
N PHE A 155 16.48 -0.85 9.69
CA PHE A 155 16.01 -2.04 9.04
C PHE A 155 16.73 -3.30 9.55
N ASP A 156 16.13 -4.47 9.30
CA ASP A 156 16.71 -5.77 9.62
C ASP A 156 18.06 -6.05 8.92
N CYS A 157 18.39 -5.33 7.85
CA CYS A 157 19.72 -5.33 7.23
C CYS A 157 20.75 -4.44 7.95
N GLY A 158 20.38 -3.72 9.00
CA GLY A 158 21.22 -2.77 9.74
C GLY A 158 21.30 -1.37 9.12
N CYS A 159 20.74 -1.16 7.93
CA CYS A 159 20.66 0.17 7.32
C CYS A 159 19.72 1.07 8.12
N THR A 160 20.11 2.34 8.28
CA THR A 160 19.27 3.37 8.86
C THR A 160 18.90 4.39 7.80
N GLU A 161 17.61 4.71 7.70
CA GLU A 161 17.09 5.70 6.75
C GLU A 161 16.12 6.65 7.43
N GLU A 162 16.17 7.91 6.99
CA GLU A 162 15.16 8.89 7.36
C GLU A 162 13.92 8.79 6.46
N ARG A 163 12.74 8.66 7.06
CA ARG A 163 11.44 8.64 6.39
C ARG A 163 10.56 9.79 6.85
N VAL A 164 9.72 10.24 5.95
CA VAL A 164 8.76 11.32 6.19
C VAL A 164 7.33 10.77 6.15
N GLY A 165 6.48 11.23 7.06
CA GLY A 165 5.08 10.86 7.16
C GLY A 165 4.21 12.05 7.57
N SER A 166 2.89 11.83 7.68
CA SER A 166 1.91 12.89 8.01
C SER A 166 1.44 12.86 9.48
N THR A 167 2.14 12.09 10.32
CA THR A 167 1.75 11.81 11.70
C THR A 167 2.97 11.46 12.55
N ASP A 168 2.88 11.82 13.83
CA ASP A 168 3.82 11.47 14.89
C ASP A 168 3.39 10.21 15.66
N ASP A 169 2.34 9.52 15.20
CA ASP A 169 1.88 8.22 15.72
C ASP A 169 2.76 7.08 15.19
N PRO A 170 3.56 6.42 16.05
CA PRO A 170 4.40 5.31 15.63
C PRO A 170 3.65 4.13 15.00
N GLN A 171 2.36 3.95 15.28
CA GLN A 171 1.56 2.89 14.63
C GLN A 171 1.47 3.08 13.12
N SER A 172 1.65 4.31 12.63
CA SER A 172 1.73 4.59 11.21
C SER A 172 2.90 3.88 10.54
N LEU A 173 3.98 3.55 11.27
CA LEU A 173 5.12 2.80 10.74
C LEU A 173 4.78 1.35 10.35
N LEU A 174 3.66 0.80 10.85
CA LEU A 174 3.16 -0.50 10.39
C LEU A 174 2.14 -0.34 9.26
N LYS A 175 1.30 0.69 9.35
CA LYS A 175 0.21 0.93 8.39
C LYS A 175 0.70 1.52 7.07
N ASP A 176 1.75 2.34 7.13
CA ASP A 176 2.26 3.14 6.03
C ASP A 176 3.52 2.53 5.40
N SER A 177 3.61 1.20 5.37
CA SER A 177 4.61 0.45 4.60
C SER A 177 4.70 0.89 3.14
N ASP A 178 5.84 0.72 2.50
CA ASP A 178 6.00 1.13 1.10
C ASP A 178 5.06 0.36 0.17
N THR A 179 4.94 0.83 -1.08
CA THR A 179 4.14 0.19 -2.11
C THR A 179 5.03 -0.60 -3.06
N ASN A 180 4.61 -1.80 -3.45
CA ASN A 180 5.22 -2.55 -4.53
C ASN A 180 5.07 -1.76 -5.85
N PRO A 181 6.16 -1.30 -6.49
CA PRO A 181 6.08 -0.49 -7.70
C PRO A 181 5.46 -1.24 -8.89
N SER A 182 5.53 -2.57 -8.91
CA SER A 182 5.00 -3.38 -10.01
C SER A 182 3.50 -3.63 -9.89
N THR A 183 2.97 -3.75 -8.67
CA THR A 183 1.54 -4.09 -8.45
C THR A 183 0.73 -2.91 -7.91
N GLY A 184 1.37 -1.86 -7.42
CA GLY A 184 0.72 -0.74 -6.73
C GLY A 184 0.12 -1.13 -5.36
N LYS A 185 0.34 -2.37 -4.90
CA LYS A 185 -0.16 -2.87 -3.61
C LYS A 185 0.81 -2.52 -2.50
N ARG A 186 0.26 -2.24 -1.30
CA ARG A 186 1.08 -2.01 -0.11
C ARG A 186 1.86 -3.28 0.25
N LEU A 187 3.11 -3.10 0.65
CA LEU A 187 3.95 -4.17 1.21
C LEU A 187 3.39 -4.63 2.57
N PRO A 188 3.80 -5.82 3.05
CA PRO A 188 3.50 -6.26 4.40
C PRO A 188 3.82 -5.21 5.47
N ALA A 189 3.08 -5.24 6.58
CA ALA A 189 3.16 -4.23 7.61
C ALA A 189 4.57 -4.11 8.21
N GLY A 190 5.09 -2.88 8.27
CA GLY A 190 6.45 -2.56 8.71
C GLY A 190 7.54 -2.78 7.66
N GLU A 191 7.19 -3.15 6.43
CA GLU A 191 8.18 -3.33 5.35
C GLU A 191 8.33 -2.09 4.46
N TYR A 192 9.58 -1.81 4.11
CA TYR A 192 10.01 -0.64 3.36
C TYR A 192 11.08 -1.02 2.36
N ARG A 193 11.16 -0.28 1.25
CA ARG A 193 12.26 -0.45 0.29
C ARG A 193 13.52 0.21 0.84
N CYS A 194 14.58 -0.56 1.10
CA CYS A 194 15.86 0.00 1.44
C CYS A 194 16.55 0.56 0.18
N ALA A 195 17.13 1.76 0.30
CA ALA A 195 17.85 2.45 -0.75
C ALA A 195 19.33 2.03 -0.83
N SER A 196 19.86 1.39 0.22
CA SER A 196 21.23 0.89 0.22
C SER A 196 21.43 -0.20 -0.82
N ALA A 197 22.60 -0.19 -1.46
CA ALA A 197 23.04 -1.30 -2.29
C ALA A 197 23.22 -2.52 -1.38
N HIS A 198 22.45 -3.56 -1.66
CA HIS A 198 22.62 -4.87 -1.06
C HIS A 198 23.10 -5.82 -2.14
N ASP A 199 23.95 -6.77 -1.74
CA ASP A 199 24.16 -7.95 -2.56
C ASP A 199 22.80 -8.56 -2.81
N ILE A 200 22.38 -8.54 -4.07
CA ILE A 200 21.11 -9.15 -4.48
C ILE A 200 21.34 -10.64 -4.25
N PRO A 201 20.73 -11.24 -3.21
CA PRO A 201 20.91 -12.66 -2.99
C PRO A 201 20.44 -13.35 -4.26
N THR A 202 21.18 -14.37 -4.65
CA THR A 202 20.86 -15.23 -5.80
C THR A 202 19.37 -15.60 -5.78
N LEU A 203 18.58 -14.91 -6.61
CA LEU A 203 17.18 -15.14 -6.99
C LEU A 203 16.42 -16.06 -6.02
N PRO A 204 15.92 -15.55 -4.89
CA PRO A 204 15.30 -16.39 -3.87
C PRO A 204 13.94 -16.86 -4.39
N LEU A 205 13.91 -18.01 -5.07
CA LEU A 205 12.67 -18.62 -5.54
C LEU A 205 11.74 -18.86 -4.35
N ARG A 206 10.60 -18.16 -4.33
CA ARG A 206 9.56 -18.27 -3.31
C ARG A 206 8.38 -19.02 -3.91
N ARG A 207 7.84 -19.96 -3.15
CA ARG A 207 6.60 -20.64 -3.54
C ARG A 207 5.43 -19.67 -3.42
N PHE A 208 4.38 -19.88 -4.20
CA PHE A 208 3.09 -19.25 -3.90
C PHE A 208 2.56 -19.79 -2.57
N ALA A 209 2.23 -18.89 -1.65
CA ALA A 209 1.52 -19.18 -0.42
C ALA A 209 0.00 -19.17 -0.63
N SER A 210 -0.48 -18.26 -1.47
CA SER A 210 -1.90 -18.16 -1.83
C SER A 210 -2.10 -17.55 -3.21
N TRP A 211 -3.27 -17.84 -3.77
CA TRP A 211 -3.82 -17.18 -4.94
C TRP A 211 -4.99 -16.32 -4.45
N ASP A 212 -4.84 -15.00 -4.52
CA ASP A 212 -5.65 -14.06 -3.76
C ASP A 212 -6.81 -13.50 -4.58
N ARG A 213 -6.59 -13.27 -5.87
CA ARG A 213 -7.59 -12.66 -6.75
C ARG A 213 -7.38 -13.07 -8.20
N PHE A 214 -8.48 -13.39 -8.86
CA PHE A 214 -8.54 -13.52 -10.31
C PHE A 214 -9.18 -12.28 -10.92
N THR A 215 -8.57 -11.75 -11.97
CA THR A 215 -9.16 -10.73 -12.82
C THR A 215 -8.96 -11.08 -14.27
N ARG A 216 -9.98 -10.81 -15.09
CA ARG A 216 -9.90 -10.96 -16.53
C ARG A 216 -10.12 -9.61 -17.19
N ARG A 217 -9.21 -9.24 -18.09
CA ARG A 217 -9.31 -8.00 -18.87
C ARG A 217 -9.16 -8.30 -20.35
N TYR A 218 -9.95 -7.60 -21.16
CA TYR A 218 -9.83 -7.68 -22.60
C TYR A 218 -8.74 -6.71 -23.03
N ARG A 219 -7.76 -7.18 -23.81
CA ARG A 219 -6.82 -6.33 -24.51
C ARG A 219 -7.25 -6.23 -25.98
N ASP A 220 -7.32 -5.01 -26.48
CA ASP A 220 -7.50 -4.76 -27.90
C ASP A 220 -6.26 -5.22 -28.68
N VAL A 221 -6.40 -5.20 -30.01
CA VAL A 221 -5.33 -5.54 -30.94
C VAL A 221 -4.10 -4.68 -30.64
N GLU A 222 -2.95 -5.32 -30.50
CA GLU A 222 -1.69 -4.61 -30.26
C GLU A 222 -1.25 -3.86 -31.54
N PRO A 223 -0.61 -2.68 -31.42
CA PRO A 223 -0.29 -1.85 -32.57
C PRO A 223 0.62 -2.57 -33.56
N VAL A 224 0.47 -2.28 -34.85
CA VAL A 224 1.33 -2.85 -35.90
C VAL A 224 2.77 -2.34 -35.76
N ALA A 225 2.93 -1.04 -35.55
CA ALA A 225 4.24 -0.46 -35.28
C ALA A 225 4.72 -0.82 -33.87
N CYS A 226 6.00 -1.17 -33.76
CA CYS A 226 6.65 -1.44 -32.49
C CYS A 226 6.55 -0.21 -31.57
N PRO A 227 5.96 -0.34 -30.36
CA PRO A 227 5.95 0.74 -29.38
C PRO A 227 7.35 1.19 -28.99
N GLU A 228 7.49 2.46 -28.60
CA GLU A 228 8.77 3.07 -28.22
C GLU A 228 9.52 2.26 -27.15
N GLN A 229 8.78 1.76 -26.16
CA GLN A 229 9.33 0.95 -25.07
C GLN A 229 9.96 -0.39 -25.51
N TRP A 230 9.72 -0.84 -26.74
CA TRP A 230 10.22 -2.10 -27.29
C TRP A 230 11.13 -1.92 -28.51
N LEU A 231 11.41 -0.67 -28.92
CA LEU A 231 12.22 -0.39 -30.12
C LEU A 231 13.60 -1.04 -30.09
N PHE A 232 14.18 -1.22 -28.90
CA PHE A 232 15.49 -1.87 -28.74
C PHE A 232 15.50 -3.35 -29.17
N LEU A 233 14.34 -4.01 -29.21
CA LEU A 233 14.17 -5.38 -29.71
C LEU A 233 13.89 -5.41 -31.22
N GLY A 234 13.52 -4.27 -31.81
CA GLY A 234 13.24 -4.13 -33.23
C GLY A 234 11.83 -4.56 -33.65
N GLN A 235 11.46 -4.17 -34.87
CA GLN A 235 10.15 -4.43 -35.45
C GLN A 235 9.91 -5.93 -35.69
N ASP A 236 10.93 -6.68 -36.13
CA ASP A 236 10.79 -8.11 -36.41
C ASP A 236 10.46 -8.92 -35.15
N TRP A 237 11.06 -8.57 -34.01
CA TRP A 237 10.71 -9.17 -32.72
C TRP A 237 9.27 -8.83 -32.34
N TRP A 238 8.87 -7.57 -32.51
CA TRP A 238 7.52 -7.12 -32.21
C TRP A 238 6.48 -7.85 -33.07
N ASP A 239 6.70 -7.98 -34.39
CA ASP A 239 5.79 -8.70 -35.28
C ASP A 239 5.67 -10.19 -34.92
N ALA A 240 6.73 -10.82 -34.41
CA ALA A 240 6.70 -12.19 -33.94
C ALA A 240 5.97 -12.40 -32.59
N HIS A 241 5.91 -11.36 -31.74
CA HIS A 241 5.41 -11.50 -30.35
C HIS A 241 4.11 -10.73 -30.05
N ARG A 242 3.73 -9.78 -30.92
CA ARG A 242 2.50 -9.00 -30.77
C ARG A 242 1.27 -9.85 -31.01
N CYS A 243 0.23 -9.59 -30.25
CA CYS A 243 -1.09 -10.18 -30.51
C CYS A 243 -1.80 -9.38 -31.60
N SER A 244 -1.87 -9.95 -32.80
CA SER A 244 -2.59 -9.41 -33.96
C SER A 244 -4.11 -9.38 -33.77
N GLU A 245 -4.63 -10.10 -32.79
CA GLU A 245 -6.04 -10.15 -32.44
C GLU A 245 -6.28 -9.72 -30.99
N GLY A 246 -7.44 -9.10 -30.75
CA GLY A 246 -7.88 -8.76 -29.41
C GLY A 246 -8.15 -10.05 -28.61
N HIS A 247 -7.64 -10.10 -27.39
CA HIS A 247 -7.65 -11.32 -26.60
C HIS A 247 -7.96 -11.05 -25.13
N TRP A 248 -8.37 -12.10 -24.45
CA TRP A 248 -8.54 -12.08 -23.00
C TRP A 248 -7.21 -12.33 -22.31
N VAL A 249 -6.89 -11.48 -21.35
CA VAL A 249 -5.75 -11.63 -20.45
C VAL A 249 -6.27 -12.01 -19.07
N HIS A 250 -5.70 -13.08 -18.53
CA HIS A 250 -6.04 -13.66 -17.23
C HIS A 250 -4.96 -13.25 -16.24
N ASP A 251 -5.29 -12.32 -15.34
CA ASP A 251 -4.38 -11.85 -14.29
C ASP A 251 -4.75 -12.53 -12.97
N TRP A 252 -3.77 -13.18 -12.36
CA TRP A 252 -3.89 -13.83 -11.06
C TRP A 252 -2.98 -13.14 -10.06
N ASP A 253 -3.56 -12.48 -9.08
CA ASP A 253 -2.81 -11.99 -7.93
C ASP A 253 -2.49 -13.16 -7.00
N ALA A 254 -1.22 -13.24 -6.60
CA ALA A 254 -0.75 -14.26 -5.69
C ALA A 254 0.16 -13.65 -4.63
N THR A 255 0.18 -14.28 -3.46
CA THR A 255 1.12 -13.97 -2.39
C THR A 255 2.18 -15.05 -2.34
N LEU A 256 3.44 -14.66 -2.40
CA LEU A 256 4.59 -15.55 -2.26
C LEU A 256 4.80 -15.92 -0.78
N SER A 257 5.57 -16.98 -0.52
CA SER A 257 5.88 -17.47 0.84
C SER A 257 6.66 -16.46 1.70
N CYS A 258 7.22 -15.41 1.10
CA CYS A 258 7.82 -14.29 1.79
C CYS A 258 6.80 -13.19 2.17
N GLY A 259 5.52 -13.32 1.80
CA GLY A 259 4.47 -12.33 2.05
C GLY A 259 4.29 -11.28 0.93
N HIS A 260 5.21 -11.23 -0.05
CA HIS A 260 5.11 -10.28 -1.15
C HIS A 260 4.08 -10.70 -2.20
N THR A 261 3.34 -9.73 -2.72
CA THR A 261 2.35 -9.94 -3.77
C THR A 261 2.97 -9.82 -5.16
N VAL A 262 2.54 -10.68 -6.07
CA VAL A 262 2.86 -10.66 -7.50
C VAL A 262 1.59 -10.84 -8.31
N THR A 263 1.61 -10.40 -9.57
CA THR A 263 0.52 -10.65 -10.52
C THR A 263 1.04 -11.53 -11.65
N VAL A 264 0.46 -12.71 -11.78
CA VAL A 264 0.75 -13.68 -12.82
C VAL A 264 -0.19 -13.44 -13.99
N THR A 265 0.39 -13.07 -15.14
CA THR A 265 -0.37 -12.75 -16.36
C THR A 265 -0.32 -13.93 -17.32
N GLY A 266 -1.45 -14.58 -17.55
CA GLY A 266 -1.61 -15.61 -18.58
C GLY A 266 -2.26 -15.05 -19.84
N ARG A 267 -1.64 -15.30 -21.01
CA ARG A 267 -2.28 -15.13 -22.32
C ARG A 267 -3.19 -16.32 -22.67
N GLN A 268 -2.92 -17.48 -22.06
CA GLN A 268 -3.66 -18.72 -22.25
C GLN A 268 -4.90 -18.74 -21.35
N THR A 269 -6.07 -18.94 -21.95
CA THR A 269 -7.37 -18.90 -21.26
C THR A 269 -7.65 -20.14 -20.41
N ASP A 270 -6.96 -21.24 -20.68
CA ASP A 270 -7.04 -22.53 -19.99
C ASP A 270 -6.05 -22.67 -18.82
N TRP A 271 -5.06 -21.79 -18.73
CA TRP A 271 -4.13 -21.80 -17.60
C TRP A 271 -4.82 -21.40 -16.29
N THR A 272 -4.50 -22.13 -15.23
CA THR A 272 -5.05 -21.93 -13.87
C THR A 272 -3.93 -22.13 -12.85
N PRO A 273 -4.09 -21.58 -11.63
CA PRO A 273 -3.21 -21.84 -10.50
C PRO A 273 -2.91 -23.31 -10.19
N ASP A 274 -3.78 -24.24 -10.55
CA ASP A 274 -3.54 -25.67 -10.28
C ASP A 274 -2.48 -26.25 -11.20
N HIS A 275 -2.42 -25.77 -12.46
CA HIS A 275 -1.35 -26.10 -13.41
C HIS A 275 0.04 -25.61 -12.95
N TYR A 276 0.10 -24.69 -11.99
CA TYR A 276 1.38 -24.29 -11.40
C TYR A 276 2.00 -25.41 -10.57
N ARG A 277 1.21 -26.23 -9.84
CA ARG A 277 1.79 -27.20 -8.89
C ARG A 277 2.57 -28.33 -9.55
N ASP A 278 2.35 -28.52 -10.85
CA ASP A 278 2.95 -29.58 -11.61
C ASP A 278 4.42 -29.23 -11.89
N ARG A 279 5.32 -29.90 -11.14
CA ARG A 279 6.71 -29.98 -11.56
C ARG A 279 6.74 -30.60 -12.94
N VAL A 280 7.59 -30.04 -13.79
CA VAL A 280 7.83 -30.63 -15.10
C VAL A 280 8.49 -31.99 -14.92
N SER A 281 8.08 -32.98 -15.73
CA SER A 281 8.66 -34.31 -15.68
C SER A 281 10.17 -34.26 -15.95
N ASP A 282 10.90 -35.23 -15.41
CA ASP A 282 12.36 -35.29 -15.59
C ASP A 282 12.76 -35.34 -17.08
N ASP A 283 11.98 -36.04 -17.91
CA ASP A 283 12.19 -36.10 -19.37
C ASP A 283 12.03 -34.73 -20.04
N ARG A 284 11.00 -33.96 -19.68
CA ARG A 284 10.80 -32.62 -20.23
C ARG A 284 11.85 -31.65 -19.69
N LEU A 285 12.27 -31.77 -18.43
CA LEU A 285 13.39 -30.97 -17.90
C LEU A 285 14.70 -31.27 -18.63
N ALA A 286 14.97 -32.53 -18.95
CA ALA A 286 16.15 -32.92 -19.74
C ALA A 286 16.08 -32.33 -21.16
N GLN A 287 14.90 -32.40 -21.80
CA GLN A 287 14.69 -31.79 -23.11
C GLN A 287 14.92 -30.28 -23.07
N MET A 288 14.39 -29.58 -22.07
CA MET A 288 14.55 -28.13 -21.92
C MET A 288 15.99 -27.71 -21.64
N ARG A 289 16.72 -28.48 -20.82
CA ARG A 289 18.18 -28.27 -20.64
C ARG A 289 18.94 -28.43 -21.96
N ALA A 290 18.54 -29.40 -22.79
CA ALA A 290 19.15 -29.59 -24.10
C ALA A 290 18.80 -28.44 -25.08
N GLU A 291 17.55 -27.99 -25.12
CA GLU A 291 17.09 -26.83 -25.90
C GLU A 291 17.92 -25.57 -25.56
N LEU A 292 18.18 -25.37 -24.26
CA LEU A 292 18.88 -24.21 -23.72
C LEU A 292 20.42 -24.31 -23.76
N SER A 293 20.98 -25.51 -23.96
CA SER A 293 22.45 -25.73 -23.97
C SER A 293 23.20 -25.06 -25.13
N GLY A 294 22.48 -24.59 -26.16
CA GLY A 294 23.03 -23.84 -27.30
C GLY A 294 22.87 -22.31 -27.22
N GLU A 295 22.16 -21.80 -26.21
CA GLU A 295 21.94 -20.38 -25.99
C GLU A 295 22.72 -19.91 -24.75
N THR A 296 23.09 -18.62 -24.70
CA THR A 296 23.59 -18.03 -23.44
C THR A 296 22.47 -18.03 -22.41
N CYS A 297 22.39 -19.10 -21.62
CA CYS A 297 21.47 -19.20 -20.50
C CYS A 297 21.76 -18.12 -19.46
N SER A 298 20.71 -17.51 -18.93
CA SER A 298 20.86 -16.65 -17.76
C SER A 298 21.01 -17.51 -16.49
N GLU A 299 21.67 -16.96 -15.47
CA GLU A 299 21.77 -17.60 -14.13
C GLU A 299 20.37 -17.89 -13.53
N LEU A 300 19.33 -17.19 -13.99
CA LEU A 300 17.95 -17.45 -13.63
C LEU A 300 17.49 -18.79 -14.24
N ASP A 301 17.69 -18.99 -15.55
CA ASP A 301 17.24 -20.19 -16.25
C ASP A 301 17.81 -21.46 -15.63
N ASP A 302 19.10 -21.46 -15.29
CA ASP A 302 19.76 -22.58 -14.61
C ASP A 302 19.10 -22.91 -13.26
N LYS A 303 18.79 -21.88 -12.45
CA LYS A 303 18.11 -22.06 -11.16
C LYS A 303 16.68 -22.55 -11.34
N LEU A 304 15.96 -22.08 -12.35
CA LEU A 304 14.61 -22.52 -12.65
C LEU A 304 14.58 -23.97 -13.10
N LEU A 305 15.50 -24.36 -13.98
CA LEU A 305 15.68 -25.74 -14.43
C LEU A 305 16.15 -26.66 -13.31
N ALA A 306 17.01 -26.19 -12.40
CA ALA A 306 17.41 -26.95 -11.21
C ALA A 306 16.24 -27.16 -10.24
N ALA A 307 15.36 -26.16 -10.10
CA ALA A 307 14.20 -26.22 -9.23
C ALA A 307 13.02 -26.99 -9.84
N GLY A 308 13.03 -27.24 -11.16
CA GLY A 308 11.98 -27.96 -11.90
C GLY A 308 10.83 -27.08 -12.40
N TRP A 309 11.05 -25.77 -12.56
CA TRP A 309 10.01 -24.75 -12.84
C TRP A 309 10.28 -23.93 -14.11
N PRO A 310 10.25 -24.54 -15.30
CA PRO A 310 10.68 -23.84 -16.51
C PRO A 310 9.72 -22.73 -17.00
N GLN A 311 8.40 -22.86 -16.82
CA GLN A 311 7.44 -21.93 -17.45
C GLN A 311 7.03 -20.74 -16.56
N PHE A 312 7.01 -20.95 -15.24
CA PHE A 312 6.57 -19.95 -14.24
C PHE A 312 7.66 -19.58 -13.24
N GLY A 313 8.88 -20.11 -13.40
CA GLY A 313 9.95 -19.91 -12.44
C GLY A 313 10.34 -18.45 -12.23
N HIS A 314 10.28 -17.62 -13.28
CA HIS A 314 10.53 -16.17 -13.18
C HIS A 314 9.51 -15.44 -12.28
N LEU A 315 8.34 -16.04 -12.02
CA LEU A 315 7.32 -15.50 -11.12
C LEU A 315 7.57 -15.88 -9.65
N LEU A 316 8.43 -16.88 -9.43
CA LEU A 316 8.87 -17.29 -8.10
C LEU A 316 10.06 -16.46 -7.64
N ASP A 317 10.76 -15.81 -8.56
CA ASP A 317 11.75 -14.81 -8.22
C ASP A 317 11.07 -13.57 -7.62
N CYS A 318 11.11 -13.49 -6.30
CA CYS A 318 10.58 -12.34 -5.60
C CYS A 318 11.52 -11.14 -5.75
N LYS A 319 11.28 -10.31 -6.77
CA LYS A 319 12.03 -9.07 -7.03
C LYS A 319 12.04 -8.06 -5.88
N LEU A 320 11.13 -8.21 -4.92
CA LEU A 320 11.05 -7.37 -3.73
C LEU A 320 11.97 -7.82 -2.60
N CYS A 321 12.17 -9.13 -2.39
CA CYS A 321 13.00 -9.64 -1.29
C CYS A 321 14.43 -9.04 -1.26
N PRO A 322 15.12 -8.80 -2.40
CA PRO A 322 16.43 -8.17 -2.38
C PRO A 322 16.44 -6.72 -1.90
N ILE A 323 15.33 -5.99 -2.05
CA ILE A 323 15.28 -4.53 -1.82
C ILE A 323 14.33 -4.11 -0.71
N VAL A 324 13.46 -5.00 -0.24
CA VAL A 324 12.50 -4.74 0.84
C VAL A 324 13.04 -5.27 2.15
N ARG A 325 12.91 -4.47 3.20
CA ARG A 325 13.43 -4.73 4.54
C ARG A 325 12.38 -4.40 5.57
N LYS A 326 12.41 -5.13 6.69
CA LYS A 326 11.51 -4.88 7.80
C LYS A 326 12.11 -3.83 8.74
N ALA A 327 11.31 -2.84 9.14
CA ALA A 327 11.71 -1.91 10.20
C ALA A 327 11.78 -2.64 11.54
N VAL A 328 12.94 -2.57 12.20
CA VAL A 328 13.20 -3.21 13.50
C VAL A 328 13.34 -2.19 14.63
N ALA A 329 13.76 -0.97 14.31
CA ALA A 329 13.81 0.12 15.27
C ALA A 329 13.42 1.47 14.66
N TYR A 330 13.03 2.41 15.51
CA TYR A 330 12.70 3.78 15.10
C TYR A 330 13.10 4.84 16.12
N GLU A 331 13.44 6.03 15.61
CA GLU A 331 13.58 7.27 16.37
C GLU A 331 12.62 8.34 15.82
N PRO A 332 11.73 8.92 16.65
CA PRO A 332 10.97 10.10 16.26
C PRO A 332 11.89 11.33 16.23
N LEU A 333 12.12 11.90 15.06
CA LEU A 333 12.99 13.07 14.88
C LEU A 333 12.26 14.40 15.05
N GLY A 334 10.93 14.38 14.92
CA GLY A 334 10.07 15.55 15.10
C GLY A 334 9.41 16.04 13.82
N TRP A 335 8.58 17.08 13.96
CA TRP A 335 7.96 17.75 12.82
C TRP A 335 9.00 18.56 12.05
N LEU A 336 8.95 18.49 10.72
CA LEU A 336 9.83 19.20 9.79
C LEU A 336 9.71 20.73 9.89
N ILE A 337 8.54 21.22 10.32
CA ILE A 337 8.43 22.56 10.89
C ILE A 337 7.79 22.38 12.27
N PRO A 338 8.51 22.69 13.37
CA PRO A 338 7.98 22.51 14.71
C PRO A 338 6.66 23.26 14.88
N PRO A 339 5.63 22.63 15.49
CA PRO A 339 4.40 23.33 15.78
C PRO A 339 4.68 24.49 16.74
N ALA A 340 3.93 25.59 16.59
CA ALA A 340 3.99 26.69 17.53
C ALA A 340 3.84 26.17 18.98
N PRO A 341 4.63 26.70 19.94
CA PRO A 341 4.52 26.28 21.33
C PRO A 341 3.07 26.38 21.78
N ARG A 342 2.51 25.27 22.29
CA ARG A 342 1.16 25.32 22.85
C ARG A 342 1.16 26.33 23.99
N ALA A 343 0.26 27.30 23.94
CA ALA A 343 -0.02 28.13 25.12
C ALA A 343 -0.35 27.15 26.25
N ARG A 344 0.45 27.16 27.32
CA ARG A 344 0.22 26.29 28.48
C ARG A 344 -1.21 26.56 28.94
N SER A 345 -2.09 25.56 28.83
CA SER A 345 -3.45 25.68 29.36
C SER A 345 -3.29 26.05 30.83
N GLN A 346 -3.74 27.25 31.20
CA GLN A 346 -3.74 27.61 32.61
C GLN A 346 -4.57 26.56 33.34
N LYS A 347 -3.97 25.91 34.34
CA LYS A 347 -4.67 24.93 35.18
C LYS A 347 -6.00 25.55 35.60
N SER A 348 -7.09 24.81 35.40
CA SER A 348 -8.41 25.29 35.81
C SER A 348 -8.40 25.65 37.30
N PRO A 349 -9.25 26.57 37.77
CA PRO A 349 -9.34 26.90 39.20
C PRO A 349 -9.48 25.65 40.07
N LYS A 350 -10.25 24.66 39.61
CA LYS A 350 -10.43 23.35 40.26
C LYS A 350 -9.13 22.57 40.37
N GLU A 351 -8.36 22.44 39.29
CA GLU A 351 -7.07 21.72 39.31
C GLU A 351 -6.02 22.44 40.16
N ARG A 352 -6.03 23.78 40.17
CA ARG A 352 -5.17 24.57 41.06
C ARG A 352 -5.50 24.32 42.52
N MET A 353 -6.79 24.29 42.87
CA MET A 353 -7.23 23.99 44.23
C MET A 353 -6.93 22.55 44.63
N GLN A 354 -7.16 21.57 43.76
CA GLN A 354 -6.81 20.16 44.01
C GLN A 354 -5.29 19.94 44.17
N ALA A 355 -4.47 20.68 43.43
CA ALA A 355 -3.02 20.63 43.59
C ALA A 355 -2.57 21.23 44.93
N ARG A 356 -3.19 22.35 45.36
CA ARG A 356 -2.96 22.94 46.68
C ARG A 356 -3.38 22.00 47.81
N LEU A 357 -4.52 21.35 47.67
CA LEU A 357 -5.04 20.40 48.66
C LEU A 357 -4.08 19.21 48.83
N ARG A 358 -3.63 18.61 47.71
CA ARG A 358 -2.62 17.53 47.74
C ARG A 358 -1.24 17.97 48.26
N ALA A 359 -0.90 19.25 48.14
CA ALA A 359 0.34 19.78 48.72
C ALA A 359 0.19 19.93 50.24
N ALA A 360 -0.92 20.50 50.69
CA ALA A 360 -1.24 20.63 52.11
C ALA A 360 -1.34 19.27 52.80
N GLU A 361 -1.98 18.27 52.17
CA GLU A 361 -2.06 16.90 52.69
C GLU A 361 -0.68 16.27 52.89
N ARG A 362 0.22 16.45 51.90
CA ARG A 362 1.61 15.96 52.01
C ARG A 362 2.39 16.64 53.11
N GLU A 363 2.23 17.95 53.25
CA GLU A 363 2.89 18.70 54.31
C GLU A 363 2.36 18.28 55.70
N THR A 364 1.04 18.11 55.83
CA THR A 364 0.43 17.63 57.07
C THR A 364 0.93 16.23 57.42
N GLN A 365 1.07 15.34 56.44
CA GLN A 365 1.64 14.01 56.64
C GLN A 365 3.09 14.09 57.10
N ARG A 366 3.89 14.99 56.53
CA ARG A 366 5.29 15.20 56.89
C ARG A 366 5.43 15.69 58.34
N LEU A 367 4.64 16.70 58.72
CA LEU A 367 4.60 17.23 60.09
C LEU A 367 4.15 16.17 61.10
N ARG A 368 3.19 15.30 60.75
CA ARG A 368 2.78 14.19 61.62
C ARG A 368 3.88 13.16 61.87
N VAL A 369 4.74 12.91 60.88
CA VAL A 369 5.90 12.02 61.05
C VAL A 369 6.93 12.67 61.95
N GLU A 370 7.19 13.97 61.77
CA GLU A 370 8.12 14.74 62.59
C GLU A 370 7.64 14.86 64.04
N LEU A 371 6.32 15.04 64.26
CA LEU A 371 5.73 15.08 65.59
C LEU A 371 5.93 13.76 66.35
N ARG A 372 5.65 12.61 65.70
CA ARG A 372 5.87 11.29 66.32
C ARG A 372 7.33 11.05 66.65
N ALA A 373 8.24 11.44 65.75
CA ALA A 373 9.67 11.30 65.99
C ALA A 373 10.14 12.10 67.22
N LEU A 374 9.52 13.26 67.49
CA LEU A 374 9.80 14.05 68.69
C LEU A 374 9.17 13.44 69.95
N GLU A 375 7.93 12.94 69.86
CA GLU A 375 7.26 12.24 70.97
C GLU A 375 8.07 11.02 71.44
N ASP A 376 8.60 10.23 70.50
CA ASP A 376 9.45 9.05 70.76
C ASP A 376 10.84 9.39 71.37
N HIS A 377 11.25 10.67 71.40
CA HIS A 377 12.51 11.13 72.03
C HIS A 377 12.30 11.72 73.43
N THR A 378 11.06 11.78 73.92
CA THR A 378 10.70 12.35 75.23
C THR A 378 10.26 11.32 76.27
N ASP A 379 10.17 10.04 75.88
CA ASP A 379 10.11 8.87 76.75
C ASP A 379 11.51 8.23 76.88
#